data_AF-A0A5S9MJS1-F1
#
_entry.id   AF-A0A5S9MJS1-F1
#
_cell.length_a   1.000
_cell.length_b   1.000
_cell.length_c   1.000
_cell.angle_alpha   90.00
_cell.angle_beta   90.00
_cell.angle_gamma   90.00
#
_symmetry.space_group_name_H-M   'P 1'
#
loop_
_entity.id
_entity.type
_entity.pdbx_description
1 polymer ?
#
loop_
_entity_poly.entity_id
_entity_poly.type
_entity_poly.pdbx_seq_one_letter_code
_entity_poly.pdbx_strand_id
1 'polypeptide(L)'
;MIFKRKKREKRDLSCISVLNPHSVIAEQFRTIRTNIEFTSIQTRLKSILVTSSLPKEGKSFTAANLAAVFAQQNKRVLLMDADLRKPAVHEYFDLSHHTGLTNVLLNNCSLEEAILPTPIEHLELLPSGTIPPNPAELLSSSVMKQLFL
;
A
#
# COMPACT_ATOMS: atom_id res chain seq x y z
N MET A 1 20.80 -22.79 23.72
CA MET A 1 19.37 -22.71 23.34
C MET A 1 19.28 -22.26 21.89
N ILE A 2 19.00 -23.18 20.96
CA ILE A 2 18.88 -22.87 19.53
C ILE A 2 17.44 -22.41 19.29
N PHE A 3 17.24 -21.12 19.04
CA PHE A 3 15.96 -20.59 18.57
C PHE A 3 15.70 -21.14 17.16
N LYS A 4 14.85 -22.17 17.07
CA LYS A 4 14.29 -22.64 15.80
C LYS A 4 13.48 -21.50 15.18
N ARG A 5 14.02 -20.87 14.14
CA ARG A 5 13.32 -19.90 13.29
C ARG A 5 12.11 -20.60 12.68
N LYS A 6 10.91 -20.27 13.14
CA LYS A 6 9.65 -20.81 12.62
C LYS A 6 9.56 -20.42 11.13
N LYS A 7 9.57 -21.41 10.24
CA LYS A 7 9.45 -21.24 8.78
C LYS A 7 8.14 -20.49 8.53
N ARG A 8 8.20 -19.25 8.00
CA ARG A 8 6.99 -18.48 7.62
C ARG A 8 6.25 -19.31 6.55
N GLU A 9 5.07 -19.82 6.89
CA GLU A 9 4.14 -20.37 5.89
C GLU A 9 3.80 -19.26 4.91
N LYS A 10 3.80 -19.58 3.61
CA LYS A 10 3.29 -18.73 2.53
C LYS A 10 1.88 -18.28 2.94
N ARG A 11 1.69 -16.99 3.23
CA ARG A 11 0.38 -16.49 3.63
C ARG A 11 -0.43 -16.28 2.34
N ASP A 12 -1.59 -16.91 2.26
CA ASP A 12 -2.55 -16.60 1.20
C ASP A 12 -2.84 -15.10 1.21
N LEU A 13 -2.96 -14.50 0.02
CA LEU A 13 -3.33 -13.09 -0.17
C LEU A 13 -4.51 -12.75 0.75
N SER A 14 -4.45 -11.67 1.54
CA SER A 14 -5.57 -11.30 2.42
C SER A 14 -6.47 -10.20 1.84
N CYS A 15 -6.25 -9.85 0.57
CA CYS A 15 -7.06 -8.89 -0.17
C CYS A 15 -8.40 -9.52 -0.62
N ILE A 16 -9.48 -9.25 0.11
CA ILE A 16 -10.83 -9.83 -0.13
C ILE A 16 -11.36 -9.53 -1.53
N SER A 17 -11.12 -8.32 -2.06
CA SER A 17 -11.55 -7.93 -3.41
C SER A 17 -10.96 -8.81 -4.53
N VAL A 18 -9.92 -9.57 -4.22
CA VAL A 18 -9.27 -10.52 -5.13
C VAL A 18 -9.59 -11.97 -4.77
N LEU A 19 -9.55 -12.31 -3.48
CA LEU A 19 -9.88 -13.66 -3.02
C LEU A 19 -11.34 -14.05 -3.26
N ASN A 20 -12.27 -13.11 -3.06
CA ASN A 20 -13.70 -13.33 -3.23
C ASN A 20 -14.33 -12.13 -3.96
N PRO A 21 -14.11 -12.03 -5.28
CA PRO A 21 -14.49 -10.85 -6.06
C PRO A 21 -16.01 -10.65 -6.16
N HIS A 22 -16.81 -11.70 -5.93
CA HIS A 22 -18.27 -11.63 -5.95
C HIS A 22 -18.89 -11.43 -4.55
N SER A 23 -18.07 -11.25 -3.52
CA SER A 23 -18.57 -10.97 -2.17
C SER A 23 -19.22 -9.59 -2.07
N VAL A 24 -20.15 -9.46 -1.12
CA VAL A 24 -20.75 -8.16 -0.76
C VAL A 24 -19.68 -7.15 -0.37
N ILE A 25 -18.63 -7.59 0.33
CA ILE A 25 -17.51 -6.74 0.75
C ILE A 25 -16.74 -6.19 -0.46
N ALA A 26 -16.43 -7.03 -1.44
CA ALA A 26 -15.77 -6.59 -2.67
C ALA A 26 -16.63 -5.55 -3.41
N GLU A 27 -17.95 -5.74 -3.43
CA GLU A 27 -18.87 -4.77 -4.04
C GLU A 27 -18.89 -3.43 -3.30
N GLN A 28 -18.80 -3.42 -1.96
CA GLN A 28 -18.67 -2.16 -1.21
C GLN A 28 -17.42 -1.38 -1.60
N PHE A 29 -16.28 -2.06 -1.85
CA PHE A 29 -15.08 -1.39 -2.34
C PHE A 29 -15.25 -0.83 -3.75
N ARG A 30 -15.99 -1.51 -4.64
CA ARG A 30 -16.34 -0.97 -5.96
C ARG A 30 -17.24 0.26 -5.88
N THR A 31 -18.18 0.27 -4.95
CA THR A 31 -19.02 1.45 -4.66
C THR A 31 -18.17 2.62 -4.17
N ILE A 32 -17.25 2.40 -3.22
CA ILE A 32 -16.32 3.44 -2.74
C ILE A 32 -15.48 3.99 -3.89
N ARG A 33 -14.87 3.12 -4.70
CA ARG A 33 -14.08 3.50 -5.89
C ARG A 33 -14.89 4.38 -6.82
N THR A 34 -16.11 3.95 -7.16
CA THR A 34 -17.01 4.66 -8.07
C THR A 34 -17.36 6.04 -7.52
N ASN A 35 -17.68 6.15 -6.24
CA ASN A 35 -17.97 7.44 -5.60
C ASN A 35 -16.75 8.38 -5.63
N ILE A 36 -15.55 7.86 -5.38
CA ILE A 36 -14.30 8.64 -5.47
C ILE A 36 -14.12 9.15 -6.91
N GLU A 37 -14.29 8.30 -7.92
CA GLU A 37 -14.18 8.69 -9.33
C GLU A 37 -15.18 9.80 -9.70
N PHE A 38 -16.42 9.70 -9.23
CA PHE A 38 -17.46 10.72 -9.43
C PHE A 38 -17.08 12.08 -8.81
N THR A 39 -16.47 12.10 -7.62
CA THR A 39 -16.02 13.37 -7.01
C THR A 39 -14.91 14.06 -7.79
N SER A 40 -14.17 13.29 -8.62
CA SER A 40 -13.02 13.75 -9.38
C SER A 40 -13.30 14.02 -10.87
N ILE A 41 -14.57 14.16 -11.28
CA ILE A 41 -14.89 14.37 -12.70
C ILE A 41 -14.23 15.63 -13.29
N GLN A 42 -14.10 16.69 -12.50
CA GLN A 42 -13.52 17.96 -12.94
C GLN A 42 -12.00 18.05 -12.71
N THR A 43 -11.43 17.19 -11.87
CA THR A 43 -10.01 17.22 -11.49
C THR A 43 -9.41 15.82 -11.58
N ARG A 44 -8.32 15.66 -12.34
CA ARG A 44 -7.66 14.35 -12.46
C ARG A 44 -7.08 13.93 -11.10
N LEU A 45 -7.80 13.06 -10.38
CA LEU A 45 -7.34 12.48 -9.12
C LEU A 45 -6.16 11.54 -9.38
N LYS A 46 -4.99 11.90 -8.85
CA LYS A 46 -3.75 11.13 -9.02
C LYS A 46 -3.32 10.39 -7.73
N SER A 47 -3.77 10.84 -6.56
CA SER A 47 -3.34 10.31 -5.27
C SER A 47 -4.47 10.35 -4.25
N ILE A 48 -4.55 9.32 -3.40
CA ILE A 48 -5.54 9.20 -2.32
C ILE A 48 -4.79 8.83 -1.04
N LEU A 49 -5.03 9.57 0.04
CA LEU A 49 -4.53 9.22 1.38
C LEU A 49 -5.63 8.49 2.15
N VAL A 50 -5.32 7.30 2.67
CA VAL A 50 -6.19 6.54 3.57
C VAL A 50 -5.62 6.65 4.99
N THR A 51 -6.41 7.21 5.91
CA THR A 51 -6.03 7.37 7.32
C THR A 51 -7.21 7.04 8.24
N SER A 52 -6.96 6.97 9.54
CA SER A 52 -7.97 6.65 10.54
C SER A 52 -7.66 7.36 11.87
N SER A 53 -8.68 7.57 12.70
CA SER A 53 -8.53 8.30 13.96
C SER A 53 -7.76 7.50 15.02
N LEU A 54 -7.87 6.16 14.98
CA LEU A 54 -7.25 5.26 15.93
C LEU A 54 -6.47 4.11 15.25
N PRO A 55 -5.49 3.51 15.94
CA PRO A 55 -4.88 2.25 15.50
C PRO A 55 -5.93 1.12 15.34
N LYS A 56 -5.67 0.19 14.42
CA LYS A 56 -6.49 -1.02 14.18
C LYS A 56 -7.91 -0.81 13.64
N GLU A 57 -8.24 0.36 13.10
CA GLU A 57 -9.53 0.64 12.43
C GLU A 57 -9.59 0.14 10.97
N GLY A 58 -8.64 -0.69 10.53
CA GLY A 58 -8.69 -1.28 9.19
C GLY A 58 -8.17 -0.40 8.04
N LYS A 59 -7.47 0.72 8.31
CA LYS A 59 -6.87 1.58 7.26
C LYS A 59 -6.05 0.82 6.21
N SER A 60 -5.14 -0.07 6.62
CA SER A 60 -4.33 -0.88 5.68
C SER A 60 -5.18 -1.87 4.88
N PHE A 61 -6.19 -2.48 5.52
CA PHE A 61 -7.17 -3.34 4.85
C PHE A 61 -7.96 -2.58 3.78
N THR A 62 -8.46 -1.39 4.13
CA THR A 62 -9.18 -0.51 3.21
C THR A 62 -8.29 -0.07 2.07
N ALA A 63 -7.06 0.37 2.33
CA ALA A 63 -6.13 0.82 1.30
C ALA A 63 -5.77 -0.30 0.31
N ALA A 64 -5.47 -1.51 0.80
CA ALA A 64 -5.14 -2.65 -0.04
C ALA A 64 -6.31 -3.07 -0.96
N ASN A 65 -7.52 -3.21 -0.41
CA ASN A 65 -8.68 -3.59 -1.20
C ASN A 65 -9.13 -2.49 -2.16
N LEU A 66 -9.00 -1.21 -1.77
CA LEU A 66 -9.30 -0.08 -2.64
C LEU A 66 -8.32 -0.03 -3.82
N ALA A 67 -7.02 -0.20 -3.56
CA ALA A 67 -6.01 -0.27 -4.61
C ALA A 67 -6.28 -1.42 -5.59
N ALA A 68 -6.65 -2.60 -5.08
CA ALA A 68 -7.00 -3.74 -5.91
C ALA A 68 -8.22 -3.47 -6.83
N VAL A 69 -9.30 -2.85 -6.32
CA VAL A 69 -10.47 -2.57 -7.17
C VAL A 69 -10.21 -1.45 -8.19
N PHE A 70 -9.28 -0.53 -7.93
CA PHE A 70 -8.81 0.41 -8.95
C PHE A 70 -7.99 -0.30 -10.03
N ALA A 71 -7.08 -1.19 -9.64
CA ALA A 71 -6.24 -1.96 -10.56
C ALA A 71 -7.07 -2.87 -11.49
N GLN A 72 -8.17 -3.46 -10.97
CA GLN A 72 -9.14 -4.25 -11.75
C GLN A 72 -9.81 -3.48 -12.91
N GLN A 73 -9.74 -2.15 -12.96
CA GLN A 73 -10.17 -1.34 -14.10
C GLN A 73 -9.03 -1.07 -15.12
N ASN A 74 -7.98 -1.89 -15.10
CA ASN A 74 -6.77 -1.72 -15.92
C ASN A 74 -6.05 -0.38 -15.68
N LYS A 75 -6.25 0.22 -14.50
CA LYS A 75 -5.50 1.41 -14.08
C LYS A 75 -4.18 0.95 -13.48
N ARG A 76 -3.08 1.61 -13.85
CA ARG A 76 -1.79 1.47 -13.16
C ARG A 76 -1.91 2.11 -11.77
N VAL A 77 -1.81 1.30 -10.73
CA VAL A 77 -1.94 1.71 -9.33
C VAL A 77 -0.66 1.40 -8.59
N LEU A 78 -0.12 2.41 -7.92
CA LEU A 78 0.92 2.24 -6.91
C LEU A 78 0.30 2.41 -5.53
N LEU A 79 0.36 1.36 -4.70
CA LEU A 79 0.03 1.43 -3.29
C LEU A 79 1.30 1.75 -2.50
N MET A 80 1.29 2.82 -1.72
CA MET A 80 2.44 3.25 -0.91
C MET A 80 2.12 3.09 0.58
N ASP A 81 2.96 2.35 1.31
CA ASP A 81 2.83 2.21 2.78
C ASP A 81 3.61 3.32 3.49
N ALA A 82 2.93 4.43 3.77
CA ALA A 82 3.49 5.56 4.51
C ALA A 82 3.36 5.42 6.04
N ASP A 83 2.88 4.29 6.57
CA ASP A 83 2.95 4.00 8.01
C ASP A 83 4.37 3.52 8.35
N LEU A 84 5.24 4.49 8.65
CA LEU A 84 6.63 4.23 9.02
C LEU A 84 6.79 3.77 10.48
N ARG A 85 5.70 3.54 11.23
CA ARG A 85 5.74 3.09 12.63
C ARG A 85 5.31 1.64 12.76
N LYS A 86 4.22 1.24 12.09
CA LYS A 86 3.66 -0.11 12.12
C LYS A 86 3.20 -0.53 10.72
N PRO A 87 4.14 -0.67 9.77
CA PRO A 87 3.80 -1.02 8.39
C PRO A 87 3.15 -2.40 8.35
N ALA A 88 2.10 -2.52 7.55
CA ALA A 88 1.28 -3.74 7.49
C ALA A 88 0.84 -4.10 6.06
N VAL A 89 0.98 -3.18 5.09
CA VAL A 89 0.41 -3.37 3.75
C VAL A 89 1.10 -4.52 3.01
N HIS A 90 2.41 -4.67 3.17
CA HIS A 90 3.19 -5.75 2.56
C HIS A 90 2.67 -7.15 2.93
N GLU A 91 2.07 -7.33 4.11
CA GLU A 91 1.49 -8.60 4.55
C GLU A 91 0.27 -9.02 3.72
N TYR A 92 -0.43 -8.06 3.07
CA TYR A 92 -1.60 -8.36 2.25
C TYR A 92 -1.24 -9.01 0.91
N PHE A 93 0.00 -8.82 0.47
CA PHE A 93 0.50 -9.28 -0.83
C PHE A 93 1.62 -10.34 -0.71
N ASP A 94 1.91 -10.80 0.52
CA ASP A 94 3.04 -11.69 0.84
C ASP A 94 4.40 -11.17 0.33
N LEU A 95 4.61 -9.85 0.43
CA LEU A 95 5.82 -9.18 -0.03
C LEU A 95 6.77 -8.83 1.13
N SER A 96 8.05 -8.68 0.80
CA SER A 96 9.04 -8.16 1.75
C SER A 96 8.85 -6.67 1.99
N HIS A 97 9.34 -6.16 3.12
CA HIS A 97 9.32 -4.73 3.44
C HIS A 97 10.72 -4.15 3.72
N HIS A 98 11.79 -4.86 3.34
CA HIS A 98 13.16 -4.48 3.73
C HIS A 98 13.67 -3.24 2.99
N THR A 99 13.31 -3.10 1.72
CA THR A 99 13.60 -1.94 0.89
C THR A 99 12.27 -1.29 0.51
N GLY A 100 12.13 0.01 0.72
CA GLY A 100 10.88 0.72 0.50
C GLY A 100 11.00 2.24 0.61
N LEU A 101 9.90 2.90 0.93
CA LEU A 101 9.78 4.35 1.00
C LEU A 101 10.90 4.99 1.83
N THR A 102 11.20 4.46 3.01
CA THR A 102 12.28 4.99 3.87
C THR A 102 13.65 4.95 3.20
N ASN A 103 13.96 3.90 2.44
CA ASN A 103 15.22 3.79 1.70
C ASN A 103 15.30 4.85 0.60
N VAL A 104 14.20 5.09 -0.12
CA VAL A 104 14.10 6.14 -1.14
C VAL A 104 14.27 7.52 -0.51
N LEU A 105 13.57 7.80 0.60
CA LEU A 105 13.64 9.10 1.28
C LEU A 105 15.04 9.40 1.86
N LEU A 106 15.82 8.36 2.16
CA LEU A 106 17.21 8.47 2.60
C LEU A 106 18.22 8.44 1.44
N ASN A 107 17.77 8.38 0.18
CA ASN A 107 18.60 8.23 -1.02
C ASN A 107 19.50 6.98 -1.02
N ASN A 108 19.07 5.91 -0.35
CA ASN A 108 19.81 4.64 -0.31
C ASN A 108 19.54 3.76 -1.53
N CYS A 109 18.45 3.99 -2.25
CA CYS A 109 18.08 3.31 -3.51
C CYS A 109 17.19 4.22 -4.36
N SER A 110 17.01 3.87 -5.64
CA SER A 110 16.06 4.54 -6.52
C SER A 110 14.61 4.18 -6.17
N LEU A 111 13.65 4.95 -6.68
CA LEU A 111 12.22 4.66 -6.51
C LEU A 111 11.85 3.34 -7.19
N GLU A 112 12.34 3.12 -8.40
CA GLU A 112 12.09 1.93 -9.21
C GLU A 112 12.61 0.66 -8.53
N GLU A 113 13.78 0.74 -7.88
CA GLU A 113 14.36 -0.37 -7.12
C GLU A 113 13.54 -0.73 -5.87
N ALA A 114 12.80 0.23 -5.32
CA ALA A 114 11.99 0.05 -4.11
C ALA A 114 10.55 -0.40 -4.40
N ILE A 115 10.08 -0.29 -5.65
CA ILE A 115 8.74 -0.72 -6.05
C ILE A 115 8.73 -2.22 -6.30
N LEU A 116 7.77 -2.90 -5.69
CA LEU A 116 7.60 -4.34 -5.80
C LEU A 116 6.31 -4.66 -6.59
N PRO A 117 6.37 -5.54 -7.60
CA PRO A 117 5.16 -6.03 -8.25
C PRO A 117 4.34 -6.84 -7.26
N THR A 118 3.02 -6.64 -7.23
CA THR A 118 2.11 -7.49 -6.46
C THR A 118 1.62 -8.66 -7.32
N PRO A 119 1.02 -9.70 -6.73
CA PRO A 119 0.35 -10.76 -7.49
C PRO A 119 -0.90 -10.31 -8.27
N ILE A 120 -1.28 -9.04 -8.17
CA ILE A 120 -2.47 -8.46 -8.81
C ILE A 120 -2.02 -7.61 -9.99
N GLU A 121 -2.58 -7.89 -11.16
CA GLU A 121 -2.27 -7.16 -12.38
C GLU A 121 -2.52 -5.65 -12.22
N HIS A 122 -1.61 -4.84 -12.76
CA HIS A 122 -1.63 -3.37 -12.69
C HIS A 122 -1.51 -2.77 -11.28
N LEU A 123 -1.21 -3.57 -10.26
CA LEU A 123 -0.97 -3.11 -8.90
C LEU A 123 0.47 -3.37 -8.46
N GLU A 124 1.16 -2.30 -8.10
CA GLU A 124 2.50 -2.32 -7.52
C GLU A 124 2.46 -1.79 -6.08
N LEU A 125 3.45 -2.19 -5.28
CA LEU A 125 3.60 -1.79 -3.88
C LEU A 125 4.94 -1.09 -3.68
N LEU A 126 4.91 0.12 -3.13
CA LEU A 126 6.05 0.71 -2.43
C LEU A 126 5.88 0.45 -0.93
N PRO A 127 6.52 -0.57 -0.35
CA PRO A 127 6.42 -0.83 1.08
C PRO A 127 7.11 0.28 1.87
N SER A 128 6.92 0.29 3.20
CA SER A 128 7.50 1.29 4.09
C SER A 128 9.03 1.27 4.15
N GLY A 129 9.64 0.08 4.00
CA GLY A 129 11.06 -0.13 4.24
C GLY A 129 11.37 -0.40 5.71
N THR A 130 12.62 -0.17 6.12
CA THR A 130 13.04 -0.27 7.52
C THR A 130 12.45 0.87 8.36
N ILE A 131 11.93 0.55 9.55
CA ILE A 131 11.38 1.54 10.49
C ILE A 131 12.49 2.52 10.90
N PRO A 132 12.36 3.82 10.59
CA PRO A 132 13.37 4.81 10.91
C PRO A 132 13.20 5.34 12.35
N PRO A 133 14.25 5.92 12.95
CA PRO A 133 14.14 6.56 14.26
C PRO A 133 13.31 7.86 14.22
N ASN A 134 13.20 8.49 13.05
CA ASN A 134 12.61 9.82 12.82
C ASN A 134 11.55 9.82 11.68
N PRO A 135 10.40 9.12 11.85
CA PRO A 135 9.38 9.00 10.81
C PRO A 135 8.81 10.31 10.26
N ALA A 136 8.53 11.27 11.14
CA ALA A 136 7.80 12.49 10.79
C ALA A 136 8.66 13.46 9.97
N GLU A 137 9.95 13.55 10.29
CA GLU A 137 10.91 14.35 9.54
C GLU A 137 11.08 13.78 8.12
N LEU A 138 11.15 12.45 7.97
CA LEU A 138 11.28 11.83 6.66
C LEU A 138 10.06 12.10 5.76
N LEU A 139 8.85 11.97 6.29
CA LEU A 139 7.62 12.24 5.53
C LEU A 139 7.44 13.73 5.19
N SER A 140 8.05 14.65 5.95
CA SER A 140 8.00 16.09 5.66
C SER A 140 9.13 16.58 4.75
N SER A 141 10.04 15.69 4.34
CA SER A 141 11.19 16.01 3.49
C SER A 141 10.82 16.51 2.09
N SER A 142 11.75 17.21 1.44
CA SER A 142 11.63 17.61 0.03
C SER A 142 11.57 16.39 -0.90
N VAL A 143 12.29 15.32 -0.57
CA VAL A 143 12.28 14.06 -1.35
C VAL A 143 10.87 13.48 -1.39
N MET A 144 10.16 13.43 -0.24
CA MET A 144 8.78 12.96 -0.20
C MET A 144 7.86 13.80 -1.11
N LYS A 145 8.04 15.13 -1.14
CA LYS A 145 7.27 16.00 -2.02
C LYS A 145 7.53 15.72 -3.50
N GLN A 146 8.78 15.43 -3.86
CA GLN A 146 9.16 15.13 -5.24
C GLN A 146 8.51 13.85 -5.77
N LEU A 147 8.12 12.91 -4.90
CA LEU A 147 7.41 11.69 -5.33
C LEU A 147 6.01 11.95 -5.90
N PHE A 148 5.44 13.14 -5.70
CA PHE A 148 4.09 13.49 -6.16
C PHE A 148 4.08 14.55 -7.28
N LEU A 149 5.24 15.06 -7.69
CA LEU A 149 5.39 16.07 -8.76
C LEU A 149 5.51 15.38 -10.13
#